data_AF-A0A9W9BNQ3-F1
#
_entry.id   AF-A0A9W9BNQ3-F1
#
_cell.length_a   1.000
_cell.length_b   1.000
_cell.length_c   1.000
_cell.angle_alpha   90.00
_cell.angle_beta   90.00
_cell.angle_gamma   90.00
#
_symmetry.space_group_name_H-M   'P 1'
#
loop_
_entity.id
_entity.type
_entity.pdbx_description
1 polymer ?
#
loop_
_entity_poly.entity_id
_entity_poly.type
_entity_poly.pdbx_seq_one_letter_code
_entity_poly.pdbx_strand_id
1 'polypeptide(L)'
;MLYLSKEDGRFIPNAEGWHKALYRLWYNMVDKKMYMTGGIGAIKQWEGISINYFLPQGTDESSFYKETCASIAAMMLAELILHLDLEAHYTDIMELCLYNIVMTAMGLDGKAFTRINQLASTETDKSVREEWFWCACCSPNLTRLFGSLGGYLWDYGTKADDFFVNLHLYAGSELAFDANGLPVALQQRFNWPWEDKVDFQLSASSSLRVVTQLRLPAWSKGAYVLTPSPRSGTVKIEKGYICLLPAHVSENPSVLSSNPQFRASVPLT
;
A
#
# COMPACT_ATOMS: atom_id res chain seq x y z
N MET A 1 -1.75 0.14 19.02
CA MET A 1 -2.40 0.53 17.75
C MET A 1 -3.18 1.79 18.06
N LEU A 2 -2.78 2.94 17.50
CA LEU A 2 -3.47 4.22 17.73
C LEU A 2 -4.83 4.11 17.04
N TYR A 3 -5.86 3.83 17.83
CA TYR A 3 -7.25 3.85 17.39
C TYR A 3 -7.65 5.32 17.28
N LEU A 4 -7.45 5.91 16.10
CA LEU A 4 -7.83 7.30 15.79
C LEU A 4 -9.17 7.35 15.05
N SER A 5 -10.07 6.37 15.30
CA SER A 5 -11.31 6.26 14.52
C SER A 5 -12.30 7.38 14.84
N LYS A 6 -13.07 7.73 13.80
CA LYS A 6 -14.04 8.83 13.78
C LYS A 6 -15.47 8.41 14.15
N GLU A 7 -15.76 7.14 14.45
CA GLU A 7 -17.17 6.68 14.43
C GLU A 7 -17.67 5.87 15.63
N ASP A 8 -16.85 5.51 16.62
CA ASP A 8 -17.35 4.76 17.79
C ASP A 8 -17.96 5.64 18.91
N GLY A 9 -18.24 6.92 18.64
CA GLY A 9 -18.74 7.86 19.64
C GLY A 9 -17.77 8.14 20.81
N ARG A 10 -16.55 7.58 20.77
CA ARG A 10 -15.49 7.84 21.74
C ARG A 10 -14.69 9.05 21.29
N PHE A 11 -15.04 10.21 21.85
CA PHE A 11 -14.28 11.44 21.68
C PHE A 11 -12.83 11.23 22.10
N ILE A 12 -11.88 11.35 21.17
CA ILE A 12 -10.45 11.41 21.48
C ILE A 12 -10.11 12.87 21.78
N PRO A 13 -9.80 13.23 23.04
CA PRO A 13 -9.40 14.59 23.36
C PRO A 13 -8.20 15.00 22.50
N ASN A 14 -8.26 16.20 21.92
CA ASN A 14 -7.21 16.77 21.07
C ASN A 14 -6.89 15.94 19.80
N ALA A 15 -7.90 15.35 19.15
CA ALA A 15 -7.74 14.60 17.90
C ALA A 15 -6.93 15.36 16.83
N GLU A 16 -7.15 16.67 16.68
CA GLU A 16 -6.39 17.52 15.76
C GLU A 16 -4.88 17.55 16.10
N GLY A 17 -4.52 17.67 17.38
CA GLY A 17 -3.14 17.60 17.83
C GLY A 17 -2.49 16.25 17.55
N TRP A 18 -3.24 15.15 17.70
CA TRP A 18 -2.77 13.81 17.38
C TRP A 18 -2.58 13.61 15.87
N HIS A 19 -3.51 14.11 15.04
CA HIS A 19 -3.35 14.08 13.58
C HIS A 19 -2.11 14.86 13.15
N LYS A 20 -1.89 16.07 13.69
CA LYS A 20 -0.70 16.86 13.40
C LYS A 20 0.60 16.13 13.78
N ALA A 21 0.61 15.47 14.93
CA ALA A 21 1.76 14.67 15.37
C ALA A 21 1.98 13.45 14.47
N LEU A 22 0.90 12.73 14.12
CA LEU A 22 0.91 11.58 13.22
C LEU A 22 1.50 11.94 11.87
N TYR A 23 0.97 12.96 11.19
CA TYR A 23 1.48 13.38 9.88
C TYR A 23 2.93 13.84 9.97
N ARG A 24 3.31 14.62 10.98
CA ARG A 24 4.71 15.03 11.18
C ARG A 24 5.66 13.84 11.32
N LEU A 25 5.27 12.83 12.09
CA LEU A 25 6.09 11.63 12.30
C LEU A 25 6.12 10.73 11.07
N TRP A 26 4.99 10.57 10.38
CA TRP A 26 4.89 9.84 9.12
C TRP A 26 5.83 10.42 8.06
N TYR A 27 5.70 11.71 7.75
CA TYR A 27 6.54 12.36 6.75
C TYR A 27 8.02 12.43 7.19
N ASN A 28 8.31 12.54 8.49
CA ASN A 28 9.70 12.43 8.94
C ASN A 28 10.27 11.02 8.71
N MET A 29 9.50 9.97 8.97
CA MET A 29 9.89 8.60 8.76
C MET A 29 10.11 8.31 7.27
N VAL A 30 9.13 8.63 6.43
CA VAL A 30 9.14 8.34 4.99
C VAL A 30 10.14 9.21 4.24
N ASP A 31 10.08 10.53 4.40
CA ASP A 31 10.84 11.43 3.51
C ASP A 31 12.31 11.57 3.90
N LYS A 32 12.67 11.18 5.14
CA LYS A 32 14.00 11.45 5.69
C LYS A 32 14.70 10.22 6.26
N LYS A 33 13.99 9.12 6.53
CA LYS A 33 14.53 8.00 7.31
C LYS A 33 14.13 6.61 6.78
N MET A 34 13.52 6.57 5.60
CA MET A 34 13.16 5.35 4.90
C MET A 34 14.18 5.10 3.78
N TYR A 35 14.58 3.85 3.63
CA TYR A 35 15.42 3.43 2.52
C TYR A 35 14.61 3.33 1.22
N MET A 36 15.30 3.32 0.08
CA MET A 36 14.65 3.18 -1.24
C MET A 36 13.78 1.90 -1.35
N THR A 37 14.04 0.88 -0.54
CA THR A 37 13.25 -0.35 -0.48
C THR A 37 12.02 -0.26 0.44
N GLY A 38 11.75 0.86 1.08
CA GLY A 38 10.74 0.96 2.14
C GLY A 38 11.23 0.47 3.51
N GLY A 39 12.47 -0.01 3.60
CA GLY A 39 13.07 -0.43 4.86
C GLY A 39 13.21 0.73 5.86
N ILE A 40 12.99 0.44 7.14
CA ILE A 40 13.12 1.41 8.24
C ILE A 40 14.03 0.83 9.33
N GLY A 41 14.83 1.68 9.94
CA GLY A 41 15.77 1.31 11.01
C GLY A 41 17.19 1.26 10.48
N ALA A 42 17.98 2.28 10.82
CA ALA A 42 19.39 2.38 10.44
C ALA A 42 20.31 1.84 11.54
N ILE A 43 19.84 1.72 12.79
CA ILE A 43 20.69 1.37 13.92
C ILE A 43 20.49 -0.09 14.34
N LYS A 44 21.53 -0.92 14.19
CA LYS A 44 21.52 -2.36 14.50
C LYS A 44 21.51 -2.63 16.00
N GLN A 45 22.20 -1.79 16.78
CA GLN A 45 22.44 -2.00 18.21
C GLN A 45 21.15 -2.01 19.06
N TRP A 46 20.12 -1.28 18.62
CA TRP A 46 18.84 -1.18 19.30
C TRP A 46 17.65 -1.19 18.33
N GLU A 47 17.88 -1.67 17.10
CA GLU A 47 16.84 -1.84 16.08
C GLU A 47 16.08 -0.52 15.78
N GLY A 48 16.84 0.58 15.73
CA GLY A 48 16.29 1.93 15.86
C GLY A 48 16.39 2.79 14.61
N ILE A 49 15.55 3.83 14.61
CA ILE A 49 15.59 4.93 13.66
C ILE A 49 16.72 5.90 14.05
N SER A 50 17.45 6.42 13.06
CA SER A 50 18.53 7.39 13.28
C SER A 50 18.07 8.85 13.08
N ILE A 51 19.03 9.78 13.00
CA ILE A 51 18.84 11.15 12.55
C ILE A 51 18.40 11.21 11.09
N ASN A 52 17.88 12.36 10.65
CA ASN A 52 17.44 12.56 9.28
C ASN A 52 18.59 12.28 8.30
N TYR A 53 18.27 11.56 7.21
CA TYR A 53 19.16 11.24 6.10
C TYR A 53 20.37 10.35 6.43
N PHE A 54 20.44 9.80 7.64
CA PHE A 54 21.40 8.77 7.99
C PHE A 54 20.87 7.39 7.56
N LEU A 55 21.21 7.00 6.33
CA LEU A 55 20.74 5.78 5.65
C LEU A 55 21.90 4.92 5.10
N PRO A 56 22.78 4.40 5.97
CA PRO A 56 23.88 3.53 5.58
C PRO A 56 23.41 2.23 4.92
N GLN A 57 24.10 1.81 3.85
CA GLN A 57 23.64 0.76 2.94
C GLN A 57 24.15 -0.64 3.31
N GLY A 58 25.35 -0.73 3.90
CA GLY A 58 26.00 -2.00 4.22
C GLY A 58 26.91 -1.91 5.43
N THR A 59 27.61 -3.02 5.71
CA THR A 59 28.47 -3.21 6.88
C THR A 59 29.56 -2.19 7.02
N ASP A 60 30.06 -1.71 5.89
CA ASP A 60 31.22 -0.83 5.84
C ASP A 60 30.86 0.60 6.30
N GLU A 61 29.56 0.91 6.36
CA GLU A 61 29.02 2.24 6.69
C GLU A 61 28.47 2.31 8.12
N SER A 62 29.04 1.54 9.06
CA SER A 62 28.81 1.53 10.52
C SER A 62 27.64 0.70 11.06
N SER A 63 26.43 0.81 10.49
CA SER A 63 25.25 0.14 11.06
C SER A 63 24.08 0.17 10.08
N PHE A 64 23.36 -0.93 9.89
CA PHE A 64 22.08 -0.95 9.16
C PHE A 64 21.18 -2.05 9.74
N TYR A 65 19.86 -1.92 9.61
CA TYR A 65 18.92 -2.90 10.14
C TYR A 65 17.77 -3.25 9.19
N LYS A 66 16.93 -2.27 8.83
CA LYS A 66 15.83 -2.45 7.86
C LYS A 66 14.99 -3.69 8.17
N GLU A 67 14.46 -3.77 9.38
CA GLU A 67 13.78 -4.99 9.83
C GLU A 67 12.52 -5.25 8.99
N THR A 68 12.26 -6.52 8.66
CA THR A 68 11.01 -6.93 8.02
C THR A 68 9.79 -6.46 8.82
N CYS A 69 9.80 -6.65 10.14
CA CYS A 69 8.72 -6.19 11.03
C CYS A 69 8.48 -4.67 10.97
N ALA A 70 9.54 -3.86 10.85
CA ALA A 70 9.40 -2.41 10.77
C ALA A 70 8.69 -1.97 9.48
N SER A 71 8.96 -2.66 8.37
CA SER A 71 8.30 -2.38 7.07
C SER A 71 6.84 -2.84 7.08
N ILE A 72 6.53 -3.99 7.71
CA ILE A 72 5.15 -4.41 7.97
C ILE A 72 4.41 -3.38 8.83
N ALA A 73 5.06 -2.84 9.88
CA ALA A 73 4.48 -1.81 10.72
C ALA A 73 4.19 -0.50 9.95
N ALA A 74 5.05 -0.13 8.99
CA ALA A 74 4.80 1.01 8.11
C ALA A 74 3.59 0.79 7.19
N MET A 75 3.41 -0.42 6.64
CA MET A 75 2.20 -0.79 5.89
C MET A 75 0.94 -0.69 6.75
N MET A 76 0.99 -1.24 7.97
CA MET A 76 -0.12 -1.15 8.92
C MET A 76 -0.46 0.31 9.26
N LEU A 77 0.55 1.16 9.44
CA LEU A 77 0.31 2.58 9.71
C LEU A 77 -0.24 3.32 8.48
N ALA A 78 0.22 2.98 7.27
CA ALA A 78 -0.31 3.53 6.03
C ALA A 78 -1.81 3.26 5.87
N GLU A 79 -2.22 2.00 6.10
CA GLU A 79 -3.63 1.59 6.06
C GLU A 79 -4.49 2.37 7.05
N LEU A 80 -4.02 2.52 8.29
CA LEU A 80 -4.73 3.31 9.30
C LEU A 80 -4.86 4.79 8.91
N ILE A 81 -3.83 5.37 8.26
CA ILE A 81 -3.89 6.76 7.81
C ILE A 81 -4.82 6.91 6.61
N LEU A 82 -4.89 5.93 5.69
CA LEU A 82 -5.80 5.95 4.53
C LEU A 82 -7.27 6.07 4.96
N HIS A 83 -7.66 5.45 6.07
CA HIS A 83 -9.00 5.60 6.65
C HIS A 83 -9.29 7.02 7.20
N LEU A 84 -8.25 7.80 7.51
CA LEU A 84 -8.37 9.19 7.97
C LEU A 84 -8.29 10.19 6.81
N ASP A 85 -7.37 9.93 5.89
CA ASP A 85 -7.07 10.77 4.74
C ASP A 85 -6.66 9.93 3.53
N LEU A 86 -7.56 9.84 2.55
CA LEU A 86 -7.35 9.09 1.33
C LEU A 86 -6.37 9.85 0.41
N GLU A 87 -5.09 9.54 0.54
CA GLU A 87 -4.01 10.09 -0.27
C GLU A 87 -3.06 8.99 -0.75
N ALA A 88 -2.74 9.02 -2.04
CA ALA A 88 -2.04 7.92 -2.71
C ALA A 88 -0.64 7.67 -2.16
N HIS A 89 0.04 8.68 -1.58
CA HIS A 89 1.40 8.49 -1.09
C HIS A 89 1.47 7.47 0.04
N TYR A 90 0.43 7.34 0.89
CA TYR A 90 0.39 6.32 1.93
C TYR A 90 0.43 4.92 1.31
N THR A 91 -0.37 4.71 0.27
CA THR A 91 -0.39 3.45 -0.47
C THR A 91 0.86 3.24 -1.32
N ASP A 92 1.48 4.30 -1.85
CA ASP A 92 2.76 4.17 -2.58
C ASP A 92 3.86 3.63 -1.64
N ILE A 93 3.88 4.09 -0.38
CA ILE A 93 4.79 3.53 0.64
C ILE A 93 4.38 2.11 1.03
N MET A 94 3.09 1.81 1.12
CA MET A 94 2.60 0.46 1.37
C MET A 94 3.06 -0.51 0.26
N GLU A 95 2.91 -0.12 -1.01
CA GLU A 95 3.40 -0.86 -2.18
C GLU A 95 4.92 -1.03 -2.15
N LEU A 96 5.66 0.04 -1.85
CA LEU A 96 7.12 0.01 -1.75
C LEU A 96 7.60 -1.02 -0.72
N CYS A 97 7.04 -0.97 0.50
CA CYS A 97 7.34 -1.92 1.57
C CYS A 97 6.96 -3.35 1.19
N LEU A 98 5.77 -3.54 0.60
CA LEU A 98 5.26 -4.85 0.22
C LEU A 98 6.19 -5.50 -0.80
N TYR A 99 6.43 -4.83 -1.93
CA TYR A 99 7.11 -5.44 -3.08
C TYR A 99 8.63 -5.54 -2.92
N ASN A 100 9.23 -4.79 -1.98
CA ASN A 100 10.68 -4.83 -1.77
C ASN A 100 11.08 -5.55 -0.49
N ILE A 101 10.65 -5.10 0.68
CA ILE A 101 11.10 -5.70 1.95
C ILE A 101 10.29 -6.94 2.29
N VAL A 102 8.96 -6.84 2.24
CA VAL A 102 8.08 -7.90 2.74
C VAL A 102 8.14 -9.13 1.86
N MET A 103 7.94 -9.00 0.54
CA MET A 103 7.95 -10.15 -0.35
C MET A 103 9.32 -10.82 -0.47
N THR A 104 10.41 -10.07 -0.31
CA THR A 104 11.76 -10.66 -0.37
C THR A 104 12.19 -11.27 0.97
N ALA A 105 11.45 -11.00 2.05
CA ALA A 105 11.79 -11.51 3.38
C ALA A 105 11.52 -13.00 3.57
N MET A 106 10.90 -13.68 2.61
CA MET A 106 10.67 -15.13 2.65
C MET A 106 11.18 -15.77 1.37
N GLY A 107 11.74 -16.97 1.49
CA GLY A 107 12.11 -17.80 0.35
C GLY A 107 10.89 -18.15 -0.49
N LEU A 108 11.08 -18.39 -1.78
CA LEU A 108 9.97 -18.74 -2.69
C LEU A 108 9.25 -20.03 -2.28
N ASP A 109 9.93 -20.92 -1.56
CA ASP A 109 9.37 -22.15 -1.02
C ASP A 109 8.68 -21.97 0.34
N GLY A 110 8.72 -20.76 0.92
CA GLY A 110 8.12 -20.42 2.21
C GLY A 110 8.86 -20.98 3.43
N LYS A 111 10.09 -21.52 3.28
CA LYS A 111 10.78 -22.26 4.35
C LYS A 111 11.84 -21.49 5.11
N ALA A 112 12.35 -20.41 4.53
CA ALA A 112 13.39 -19.58 5.14
C ALA A 112 13.03 -18.09 5.06
N PHE A 113 13.48 -17.33 6.05
CA PHE A 113 13.09 -15.94 6.28
C PHE A 113 14.32 -15.04 6.45
N THR A 114 14.18 -13.73 6.22
CA THR A 114 15.15 -12.73 6.66
C THR A 114 14.54 -11.80 7.71
N ARG A 115 15.35 -11.44 8.70
CA ARG A 115 15.03 -10.39 9.67
C ARG A 115 15.57 -9.04 9.21
N ILE A 116 16.84 -9.01 8.83
CA ILE A 116 17.59 -7.82 8.42
C ILE A 116 17.66 -7.81 6.89
N ASN A 117 17.17 -6.73 6.28
CA ASN A 117 17.15 -6.60 4.83
C ASN A 117 18.34 -5.75 4.37
N GLN A 118 19.48 -6.41 4.13
CA GLN A 118 20.71 -5.75 3.70
C GLN A 118 20.60 -5.28 2.24
N LEU A 119 21.21 -4.14 1.89
CA LEU A 119 21.27 -3.66 0.50
C LEU A 119 22.60 -4.02 -0.19
N ALA A 120 23.62 -4.35 0.60
CA ALA A 120 24.87 -4.93 0.13
C ALA A 120 25.15 -6.19 0.95
N SER A 121 25.68 -7.22 0.28
CA SER A 121 26.15 -8.46 0.90
C SER A 121 27.64 -8.59 0.61
N THR A 122 28.42 -8.95 1.62
CA THR A 122 29.87 -9.19 1.46
C THR A 122 30.22 -10.63 1.81
N GLU A 123 31.45 -11.06 1.56
CA GLU A 123 31.91 -12.39 1.99
C GLU A 123 31.93 -12.54 3.52
N THR A 124 32.06 -11.43 4.25
CA THR A 124 32.17 -11.41 5.71
C THR A 124 30.86 -11.15 6.44
N ASP A 125 29.85 -10.59 5.75
CA ASP A 125 28.48 -10.44 6.23
C ASP A 125 27.53 -10.76 5.06
N LYS A 126 27.15 -12.03 4.97
CA LYS A 126 26.29 -12.53 3.90
C LYS A 126 24.83 -12.27 4.23
N SER A 127 24.11 -11.72 3.26
CA SER A 127 22.65 -11.64 3.32
C SER A 127 22.05 -13.02 3.02
N VAL A 128 21.81 -13.80 4.08
CA VAL A 128 21.19 -15.14 3.99
C VAL A 128 19.82 -15.17 4.67
N ARG A 129 18.97 -16.09 4.23
CA ARG A 129 17.73 -16.44 4.92
C ARG A 129 17.98 -17.63 5.83
N GLU A 130 17.29 -17.65 6.97
CA GLU A 130 17.34 -18.73 7.96
C GLU A 130 15.97 -19.39 8.08
N GLU A 131 15.93 -20.70 8.34
CA GLU A 131 14.65 -21.39 8.56
C GLU A 131 13.91 -20.84 9.79
N TRP A 132 14.66 -20.49 10.84
CA TRP A 132 14.10 -19.96 12.07
C TRP A 132 15.10 -19.08 12.83
N PHE A 133 14.57 -18.23 13.71
CA PHE A 133 15.35 -17.34 14.56
C PHE A 133 15.01 -17.56 16.03
N TRP A 134 15.96 -17.32 16.93
CA TRP A 134 15.65 -17.24 18.36
C TRP A 134 14.60 -16.15 18.64
N CYS A 135 14.78 -14.96 18.05
CA CYS A 135 13.77 -13.91 18.05
C CYS A 135 12.91 -14.03 16.78
N ALA A 136 11.91 -14.90 16.83
CA ALA A 136 11.04 -15.20 15.69
C ALA A 136 9.87 -14.20 15.55
N CYS A 137 10.12 -12.90 15.62
CA CYS A 137 9.07 -11.90 15.38
C CYS A 137 8.68 -11.84 13.89
N CYS A 138 9.65 -11.96 12.98
CA CYS A 138 9.45 -11.74 11.55
C CYS A 138 8.60 -12.84 10.88
N SER A 139 8.91 -14.12 11.11
CA SER A 139 8.22 -15.23 10.45
C SER A 139 6.69 -15.25 10.71
N PRO A 140 6.19 -15.22 11.96
CA PRO A 140 4.75 -15.17 12.23
C PRO A 140 4.11 -13.83 11.85
N ASN A 141 4.85 -12.71 11.89
CA ASN A 141 4.31 -11.42 11.45
C ASN A 141 4.10 -11.38 9.94
N LEU A 142 5.02 -12.00 9.18
CA LEU A 142 4.92 -12.15 7.74
C LEU A 142 3.76 -13.06 7.35
N THR A 143 3.62 -14.23 7.97
CA THR A 143 2.48 -15.13 7.69
C THR A 143 1.13 -14.49 8.02
N ARG A 144 1.04 -13.74 9.13
CA ARG A 144 -0.15 -12.95 9.46
C ARG A 144 -0.45 -11.89 8.41
N LEU A 145 0.57 -11.17 7.91
CA LEU A 145 0.39 -10.18 6.85
C LEU A 145 -0.14 -10.84 5.57
N PHE A 146 0.47 -11.94 5.11
CA PHE A 146 -0.02 -12.65 3.92
C PHE A 146 -1.45 -13.17 4.09
N GLY A 147 -1.79 -13.69 5.27
CA GLY A 147 -3.15 -14.11 5.59
C GLY A 147 -4.18 -12.97 5.63
N SER A 148 -3.73 -11.72 5.76
CA SER A 148 -4.58 -10.51 5.79
C SER A 148 -4.35 -9.57 4.61
N LEU A 149 -3.58 -9.99 3.59
CA LEU A 149 -3.13 -9.12 2.51
C LEU A 149 -4.29 -8.52 1.70
N GLY A 150 -5.39 -9.27 1.57
CA GLY A 150 -6.61 -8.79 0.90
C GLY A 150 -7.16 -7.48 1.48
N GLY A 151 -7.00 -7.25 2.80
CA GLY A 151 -7.44 -6.01 3.45
C GLY A 151 -6.61 -4.77 3.09
N TYR A 152 -5.43 -4.95 2.49
CA TYR A 152 -4.59 -3.84 2.00
C TYR A 152 -4.84 -3.51 0.54
N LEU A 153 -5.61 -4.35 -0.17
CA LEU A 153 -5.90 -4.12 -1.59
C LEU A 153 -6.98 -3.04 -1.77
N TRP A 154 -7.90 -2.90 -0.82
CA TRP A 154 -9.05 -2.00 -0.92
C TRP A 154 -9.65 -1.65 0.44
N ASP A 155 -10.39 -0.54 0.46
CA ASP A 155 -11.37 -0.22 1.50
C ASP A 155 -12.68 0.23 0.86
N TYR A 156 -13.80 0.03 1.55
CA TYR A 156 -15.13 0.37 1.04
C TYR A 156 -16.06 0.74 2.18
N GLY A 157 -17.09 1.51 1.85
CA GLY A 157 -18.06 1.96 2.84
C GLY A 157 -19.08 2.91 2.24
N THR A 158 -19.75 3.65 3.13
CA THR A 158 -20.73 4.68 2.75
C THR A 158 -20.21 6.03 3.22
N LYS A 159 -20.28 7.03 2.35
CA LYS A 159 -19.94 8.41 2.68
C LYS A 159 -21.05 9.32 2.16
N ALA A 160 -21.77 9.95 3.10
CA ALA A 160 -23.03 10.64 2.79
C ALA A 160 -24.01 9.68 2.07
N ASP A 161 -24.47 10.02 0.86
CA ASP A 161 -25.42 9.22 0.09
C ASP A 161 -24.75 8.28 -0.94
N ASP A 162 -23.42 8.30 -1.04
CA ASP A 162 -22.66 7.50 -2.02
C ASP A 162 -21.96 6.33 -1.32
N PHE A 163 -22.00 5.16 -1.95
CA PHE A 163 -21.08 4.08 -1.65
C PHE A 163 -19.73 4.38 -2.28
N PHE A 164 -18.65 4.00 -1.63
CA PHE A 164 -17.33 4.10 -2.20
C PHE A 164 -16.59 2.77 -2.13
N VAL A 165 -15.72 2.56 -3.13
CA VAL A 165 -14.70 1.51 -3.13
C VAL A 165 -13.39 2.15 -3.55
N ASN A 166 -12.39 2.10 -2.68
CA ASN A 166 -11.06 2.58 -2.96
C ASN A 166 -10.16 1.37 -3.25
N LEU A 167 -9.41 1.42 -4.34
CA LEU A 167 -8.46 0.41 -4.74
C LEU A 167 -7.07 0.95 -4.47
N HIS A 168 -6.40 0.38 -3.47
CA HIS A 168 -5.09 0.78 -3.03
C HIS A 168 -4.01 0.01 -3.79
N LEU A 169 -3.98 -1.31 -3.68
CA LEU A 169 -2.95 -2.15 -4.32
C LEU A 169 -3.57 -2.96 -5.45
N TYR A 170 -2.81 -3.08 -6.54
CA TYR A 170 -3.22 -3.82 -7.71
C TYR A 170 -2.67 -5.23 -7.66
N ALA A 171 -3.57 -6.20 -7.57
CA ALA A 171 -3.28 -7.63 -7.60
C ALA A 171 -4.48 -8.38 -8.17
N GLY A 172 -4.25 -9.52 -8.83
CA GLY A 172 -5.33 -10.41 -9.25
C GLY A 172 -6.19 -10.82 -8.04
N SER A 173 -7.46 -10.42 -8.04
CA SER A 173 -8.28 -10.49 -6.83
C SER A 173 -9.77 -10.36 -7.11
N GLU A 174 -10.57 -10.83 -6.16
CA GLU A 174 -12.03 -10.72 -6.17
C GLU A 174 -12.51 -10.24 -4.79
N LEU A 175 -13.46 -9.32 -4.81
CA LEU A 175 -14.13 -8.78 -3.64
C LEU A 175 -15.63 -8.85 -3.86
N ALA A 176 -16.37 -9.38 -2.88
CA ALA A 176 -17.82 -9.33 -2.84
C ALA A 176 -18.26 -8.77 -1.48
N PHE A 177 -19.20 -7.82 -1.50
CA PHE A 177 -19.75 -7.22 -0.29
C PHE A 177 -21.20 -6.76 -0.50
N ASP A 178 -21.88 -6.48 0.61
CA ASP A 178 -23.25 -5.96 0.62
C ASP A 178 -23.24 -4.44 0.79
N ALA A 179 -24.02 -3.75 -0.04
CA ALA A 179 -24.23 -2.31 0.01
C ALA A 179 -25.73 -2.02 0.18
N ASN A 180 -26.19 -1.87 1.43
CA ASN A 180 -27.62 -1.67 1.79
C ASN A 180 -28.54 -2.80 1.27
N GLY A 181 -28.14 -4.06 1.44
CA GLY A 181 -28.92 -5.22 0.98
C GLY A 181 -28.79 -5.51 -0.52
N LEU A 182 -27.91 -4.77 -1.23
CA LEU A 182 -27.65 -4.94 -2.65
C LEU A 182 -26.22 -5.46 -2.86
N PRO A 183 -26.03 -6.58 -3.59
CA PRO A 183 -24.71 -7.16 -3.78
C PRO A 183 -23.84 -6.29 -4.69
N VAL A 184 -22.58 -6.14 -4.29
CA VAL A 184 -21.52 -5.53 -5.10
C VAL A 184 -20.37 -6.52 -5.24
N ALA A 185 -19.86 -6.67 -6.45
CA ALA A 185 -18.69 -7.50 -6.74
C ALA A 185 -17.67 -6.73 -7.57
N LEU A 186 -16.41 -6.78 -7.17
CA LEU A 186 -15.27 -6.21 -7.86
C LEU A 186 -14.29 -7.33 -8.21
N GLN A 187 -13.89 -7.43 -9.47
CA GLN A 187 -12.80 -8.29 -9.92
C GLN A 187 -11.67 -7.42 -10.45
N GLN A 188 -10.44 -7.72 -10.03
CA GLN A 188 -9.21 -7.18 -10.59
C GLN A 188 -8.46 -8.30 -11.32
N ARG A 189 -8.00 -8.04 -12.53
CA ARG A 189 -7.01 -8.88 -13.21
C ARG A 189 -5.79 -8.04 -13.48
N PHE A 190 -4.66 -8.52 -12.98
CA PHE A 190 -3.39 -7.86 -13.13
C PHE A 190 -2.29 -8.90 -13.20
N ASN A 191 -1.40 -8.75 -14.16
CA ASN A 191 -0.30 -9.67 -14.39
C ASN A 191 1.05 -8.94 -14.38
N TRP A 192 1.23 -8.02 -13.44
CA TRP A 192 2.51 -7.32 -13.25
C TRP A 192 3.61 -8.29 -12.78
N PRO A 193 4.86 -8.14 -13.25
CA PRO A 193 5.39 -7.11 -14.14
C PRO A 193 5.29 -7.41 -15.65
N TRP A 194 4.55 -8.44 -16.03
CA TRP A 194 4.48 -8.93 -17.41
C TRP A 194 3.53 -8.12 -18.28
N GLU A 195 2.49 -7.55 -17.69
CA GLU A 195 1.50 -6.70 -18.35
C GLU A 195 1.40 -5.35 -17.66
N ASP A 196 1.25 -4.29 -18.45
CA ASP A 196 1.08 -2.90 -18.02
C ASP A 196 -0.40 -2.49 -17.92
N LYS A 197 -1.29 -3.48 -17.84
CA LYS A 197 -2.74 -3.28 -17.85
C LYS A 197 -3.37 -3.86 -16.59
N VAL A 198 -4.23 -3.08 -15.95
CA VAL A 198 -5.12 -3.58 -14.90
C VAL A 198 -6.55 -3.55 -15.40
N ASP A 199 -7.17 -4.73 -15.42
CA ASP A 199 -8.58 -4.88 -15.74
C ASP A 199 -9.43 -4.90 -14.48
N PHE A 200 -10.39 -3.98 -14.39
CA PHE A 200 -11.37 -3.96 -13.32
C PHE A 200 -12.78 -4.19 -13.87
N GLN A 201 -13.54 -4.99 -13.14
CA GLN A 201 -14.95 -5.24 -13.40
C GLN A 201 -15.73 -5.02 -12.11
N LEU A 202 -16.66 -4.06 -12.12
CA LEU A 202 -17.48 -3.70 -10.96
C LEU A 202 -18.96 -3.98 -11.23
N SER A 203 -19.46 -5.08 -10.69
CA SER A 203 -20.88 -5.42 -10.77
C SER A 203 -21.62 -4.85 -9.56
N ALA A 204 -22.52 -3.90 -9.80
CA ALA A 204 -23.38 -3.29 -8.79
C ALA A 204 -24.77 -3.03 -9.37
N SER A 205 -25.79 -2.96 -8.51
CA SER A 205 -27.15 -2.55 -8.92
C SER A 205 -27.12 -1.14 -9.51
N SER A 206 -27.89 -0.89 -10.58
CA SER A 206 -28.05 0.46 -11.17
C SER A 206 -28.70 1.47 -10.22
N SER A 207 -29.37 0.99 -9.16
CA SER A 207 -29.93 1.82 -8.10
C SER A 207 -28.88 2.30 -7.09
N LEU A 208 -27.68 1.71 -7.08
CA LEU A 208 -26.59 2.12 -6.20
C LEU A 208 -25.77 3.22 -6.85
N ARG A 209 -25.49 4.26 -6.07
CA ARG A 209 -24.51 5.28 -6.44
C ARG A 209 -23.15 4.87 -5.88
N VAL A 210 -22.25 4.46 -6.75
CA VAL A 210 -20.92 3.96 -6.36
C VAL A 210 -19.82 4.88 -6.91
N VAL A 211 -18.95 5.37 -6.04
CA VAL A 211 -17.72 6.09 -6.39
C VAL A 211 -16.57 5.09 -6.31
N THR A 212 -15.91 4.83 -7.45
CA THR A 212 -14.74 3.96 -7.48
C THR A 212 -13.48 4.80 -7.56
N GLN A 213 -12.57 4.64 -6.60
CA GLN A 213 -11.34 5.41 -6.52
C GLN A 213 -10.15 4.50 -6.79
N LEU A 214 -9.47 4.71 -7.92
CA LEU A 214 -8.30 3.93 -8.32
C LEU A 214 -7.04 4.70 -7.95
N ARG A 215 -6.11 4.13 -7.19
CA ARG A 215 -4.83 4.78 -6.94
C ARG A 215 -4.13 5.08 -8.27
N LEU A 216 -3.54 6.27 -8.39
CA LEU A 216 -2.60 6.62 -9.44
C LEU A 216 -1.19 6.55 -8.84
N PRO A 217 -0.45 5.44 -9.01
CA PRO A 217 0.83 5.26 -8.34
C PRO A 217 1.83 6.36 -8.69
N ALA A 218 2.57 6.88 -7.72
CA ALA A 218 3.51 7.98 -7.96
C ALA A 218 4.54 7.67 -9.06
N TRP A 219 4.99 6.42 -9.15
CA TRP A 219 5.96 5.98 -10.14
C TRP A 219 5.42 5.98 -11.59
N SER A 220 4.10 6.07 -11.79
CA SER A 220 3.48 6.31 -13.12
C SER A 220 3.69 7.74 -13.63
N LYS A 221 4.17 8.66 -12.80
CA LYS A 221 4.33 10.09 -13.11
C LYS A 221 3.04 10.74 -13.62
N GLY A 222 1.89 10.26 -13.14
CA GLY A 222 0.58 10.76 -13.50
C GLY A 222 0.04 10.24 -14.85
N ALA A 223 0.75 9.32 -15.51
CA ALA A 223 0.30 8.73 -16.76
C ALA A 223 -0.77 7.66 -16.51
N TYR A 224 -1.94 7.82 -17.13
CA TYR A 224 -2.99 6.80 -17.13
C TYR A 224 -3.88 6.95 -18.36
N VAL A 225 -4.51 5.85 -18.74
CA VAL A 225 -5.57 5.82 -19.75
C VAL A 225 -6.72 4.97 -19.22
N LEU A 226 -7.94 5.45 -19.35
CA LEU A 226 -9.15 4.70 -19.05
C LEU A 226 -9.81 4.25 -20.35
N THR A 227 -10.14 2.96 -20.44
CA THR A 227 -10.88 2.39 -21.56
C THR A 227 -12.11 1.66 -21.00
N PRO A 228 -13.34 2.03 -21.45
CA PRO A 228 -13.64 3.09 -22.41
C PRO A 228 -13.30 4.49 -21.88
N SER A 229 -13.09 5.44 -22.79
CA SER A 229 -12.80 6.81 -22.39
C SER A 229 -14.00 7.40 -21.63
N PRO A 230 -13.77 8.02 -20.46
CA PRO A 230 -14.85 8.57 -19.67
C PRO A 230 -15.51 9.77 -20.36
N ARG A 231 -16.81 9.93 -20.14
CA ARG A 231 -17.49 11.18 -20.50
C ARG A 231 -16.94 12.33 -19.65
N SER A 232 -16.89 13.53 -20.23
CA SER A 232 -16.44 14.72 -19.52
C SER A 232 -17.24 14.94 -18.23
N GLY A 233 -16.57 15.25 -17.12
CA GLY A 233 -17.20 15.47 -15.82
C GLY A 233 -17.57 14.20 -15.05
N THR A 234 -17.30 13.00 -15.57
CA THR A 234 -17.58 11.73 -14.87
C THR A 234 -16.38 11.14 -14.13
N VAL A 235 -15.20 11.77 -14.28
CA VAL A 235 -13.94 11.39 -13.64
C VAL A 235 -13.24 12.64 -13.13
N LYS A 236 -12.62 12.54 -11.95
CA LYS A 236 -11.73 13.56 -11.37
C LYS A 236 -10.52 12.90 -10.73
N ILE A 237 -9.46 13.67 -10.50
CA ILE A 237 -8.31 13.21 -9.71
C ILE A 237 -8.29 13.98 -8.40
N GLU A 238 -8.26 13.26 -7.29
CA GLU A 238 -8.13 13.84 -5.95
C GLU A 238 -7.05 13.10 -5.19
N LYS A 239 -6.06 13.82 -4.67
CA LYS A 239 -5.00 13.27 -3.80
C LYS A 239 -4.33 12.00 -4.35
N GLY A 240 -4.11 11.95 -5.66
CA GLY A 240 -3.50 10.80 -6.33
C GLY A 240 -4.43 9.60 -6.56
N TYR A 241 -5.75 9.76 -6.40
CA TYR A 241 -6.75 8.78 -6.81
C TYR A 241 -7.52 9.28 -8.03
N ILE A 242 -7.72 8.41 -9.01
CA ILE A 242 -8.67 8.60 -10.11
C ILE A 242 -10.05 8.23 -9.57
N CYS A 243 -10.88 9.24 -9.30
CA CYS A 243 -12.23 9.06 -8.79
C CYS A 243 -13.22 8.96 -9.97
N LEU A 244 -13.80 7.79 -10.13
CA LEU A 244 -14.87 7.50 -11.07
C LEU A 244 -16.19 7.74 -10.37
N LEU A 245 -16.96 8.71 -10.87
CA LEU A 245 -18.22 9.11 -10.26
C LEU A 245 -19.35 8.12 -10.57
N PRO A 246 -20.47 8.13 -9.83
CA PRO A 246 -21.55 7.17 -10.01
C PRO A 246 -22.10 7.11 -11.44
N ALA A 247 -22.14 8.25 -12.14
CA ALA A 247 -22.52 8.31 -13.54
C ALA A 247 -21.63 7.43 -14.43
N HIS A 248 -20.31 7.46 -14.22
CA HIS A 248 -19.36 6.63 -14.99
C HIS A 248 -19.60 5.14 -14.75
N VAL A 249 -19.74 4.74 -13.48
CA VAL A 249 -19.91 3.35 -13.07
C VAL A 249 -21.22 2.78 -13.60
N SER A 250 -22.31 3.55 -13.52
CA SER A 250 -23.63 3.11 -14.00
C SER A 250 -23.68 2.87 -15.51
N GLU A 251 -22.88 3.62 -16.28
CA GLU A 251 -22.78 3.48 -17.73
C GLU A 251 -21.85 2.35 -18.17
N ASN A 252 -20.88 1.97 -17.32
CA ASN A 252 -19.82 1.02 -17.65
C ASN A 252 -19.63 -0.03 -16.53
N PRO A 253 -20.66 -0.81 -16.16
CA PRO A 253 -20.56 -1.78 -15.06
C PRO A 253 -19.53 -2.87 -15.34
N SER A 254 -19.21 -3.13 -16.61
CA SER A 254 -18.30 -4.20 -17.01
C SER A 254 -16.90 -3.74 -17.43
N VAL A 255 -16.58 -2.45 -17.42
CA VAL A 255 -15.34 -2.01 -18.06
C VAL A 255 -14.69 -0.82 -17.38
N LEU A 256 -13.63 -1.14 -16.64
CA LEU A 256 -12.51 -0.23 -16.44
C LEU A 256 -11.25 -1.03 -16.79
N SER A 257 -11.01 -1.21 -18.09
CA SER A 257 -9.66 -1.55 -18.54
C SER A 257 -8.87 -0.25 -18.49
N SER A 258 -8.27 0.02 -17.34
CA SER A 258 -7.27 1.08 -17.30
C SER A 258 -6.01 0.51 -17.93
N ASN A 259 -5.45 1.26 -18.87
CA ASN A 259 -4.05 1.10 -19.24
C ASN A 259 -3.31 2.16 -18.43
N PRO A 260 -3.05 1.95 -17.12
CA PRO A 260 -2.04 2.74 -16.46
C PRO A 260 -0.75 2.31 -17.14
N GLN A 261 -0.29 3.07 -18.14
CA GLN A 261 1.02 2.82 -18.74
C GLN A 261 2.06 3.04 -17.65
N PHE A 262 2.34 1.95 -16.97
CA PHE A 262 3.29 1.80 -15.91
C PHE A 262 4.64 1.60 -16.55
N ARG A 263 5.11 2.66 -17.22
CA ARG A 263 6.42 2.66 -17.86
C ARG A 263 7.48 2.90 -16.80
N ALA A 264 7.75 1.90 -15.98
CA ALA A 264 9.00 1.82 -15.24
C ALA A 264 10.11 1.30 -16.16
N SER A 265 10.42 2.04 -17.23
CA SER A 265 11.72 1.87 -17.86
C SER A 265 12.71 2.61 -16.96
N VAL A 266 13.34 1.90 -16.03
CA VAL A 266 14.60 2.34 -15.43
C VAL A 266 15.65 2.10 -16.52
N PRO A 267 16.13 3.13 -17.24
CA PRO A 267 17.35 2.93 -18.01
C PRO A 267 18.44 2.60 -16.99
N LEU A 268 18.87 1.34 -16.97
CA LEU A 268 20.18 1.00 -16.45
C LEU A 268 21.17 1.60 -17.45
N THR A 269 21.51 2.87 -17.23
CA THR A 269 22.78 3.42 -17.73
C THR A 269 23.89 2.99 -16.80
#